data_AF-A0A497J122-F1
#
_entry.id   AF-A0A497J122-F1
#
_cell.length_a   1.000
_cell.length_b   1.000
_cell.length_c   1.000
_cell.angle_alpha   90.00
_cell.angle_beta   90.00
_cell.angle_gamma   90.00
#
_symmetry.space_group_name_H-M   'P 1'
#
loop_
_entity.id
_entity.type
_entity.pdbx_description
1 polymer ?
#
loop_
_entity_poly.entity_id
_entity_poly.type
_entity_poly.pdbx_seq_one_letter_code
_entity_poly.pdbx_strand_id
1 'polypeptide(L)'
;MEKKSLVAVCLVCLVIASLVGFSILIRRALIKRSFPQKFSEFRARYQEKRTKGYNLSEAEYWVKKALEAYSRKDYESAIVFLDKALESLEKAEKIPLPSFDVVRSNSWMTDVVTIHDFVPFGVAIERLPDNRIVLPRHQGWTASNFVVFGMCFNENNTLIFHCSVNIGGGFLRLVFNGKRMFERIEGPSYYDDGGKFFPYPTVYTNPEEDYVIAIAYDEGTRTWYHKVVYTKTSPPKEILYVEGRGRLTPLWVGKPEGPFVVHGIAGIMAGQLCLDTWGGYLDFEELTRCTYHDLTAEKTYNFSTGFTFMDREYHRNLPIGPIRVEGGKVVDGVEFDAMSFHKLEGEQIEFIFILAKNSLPEELKSKFNFPEFERIGRINFVSRGESYRFDQYEFSTDGKLQPDFYYLVGNFTDETGNVVGRLNLTARAFAFWGKGGTEDWHRHKVWWDTDGVAAWGRSFVKWEGTITIGNQTIVVEEVPGFGEFYRYVRGNSSLGNSEGEMPQVYQRLKGREHDPKAEGKLKFTSYRRSLMVHFDHKLELRAHHLIIGKLEPGAVD
;
A
#
# COMPACT_ATOMS: atom_id res chain seq x y z
N MET A 1 -17.74 -1.33 75.90
CA MET A 1 -18.72 -0.97 74.86
C MET A 1 -19.80 -2.05 74.85
N GLU A 2 -21.05 -1.70 75.17
CA GLU A 2 -22.14 -2.69 75.25
C GLU A 2 -22.39 -3.33 73.88
N LYS A 3 -22.67 -4.64 73.84
CA LYS A 3 -22.98 -5.39 72.59
C LYS A 3 -24.01 -4.69 71.71
N LYS A 4 -24.95 -3.95 72.30
CA LYS A 4 -26.00 -3.20 71.60
C LYS A 4 -25.46 -1.98 70.81
N SER A 5 -24.47 -1.27 71.34
CA SER A 5 -23.85 -0.12 70.66
C SER A 5 -23.00 -0.54 69.46
N LEU A 6 -22.33 -1.69 69.52
CA LEU A 6 -21.56 -2.24 68.39
C LEU A 6 -22.49 -2.64 67.22
N VAL A 7 -23.62 -3.28 67.52
CA VAL A 7 -24.63 -3.68 66.51
C VAL A 7 -25.23 -2.46 65.81
N ALA A 8 -25.53 -1.38 66.56
CA ALA A 8 -26.04 -0.15 65.99
C ALA A 8 -25.04 0.52 65.02
N VAL A 9 -23.75 0.58 65.39
CA VAL A 9 -22.69 1.11 64.52
C VAL A 9 -22.53 0.25 63.25
N CYS A 10 -22.55 -1.08 63.36
CA CYS A 10 -22.48 -1.97 62.21
C CYS A 10 -23.68 -1.79 61.25
N LEU A 11 -24.90 -1.60 61.78
CA LEU A 11 -26.09 -1.31 60.99
C LEU A 11 -25.98 0.03 60.25
N VAL A 12 -25.50 1.07 60.92
CA VAL A 12 -25.29 2.39 60.29
C VAL A 12 -24.24 2.29 59.17
N CYS A 13 -23.12 1.59 59.41
CA CYS A 13 -22.11 1.37 58.38
C CYS A 13 -22.66 0.59 57.17
N LEU A 14 -23.51 -0.42 57.39
CA LEU A 14 -24.18 -1.18 56.32
C LEU A 14 -25.15 -0.33 55.51
N VAL A 15 -25.92 0.54 56.17
CA VAL A 15 -26.84 1.47 55.50
C VAL A 15 -26.05 2.48 54.67
N ILE A 16 -24.98 3.06 55.20
CA ILE A 16 -24.10 3.98 54.46
C ILE A 16 -23.45 3.27 53.27
N ALA A 17 -22.90 2.06 53.46
CA ALA A 17 -22.31 1.28 52.37
C ALA A 17 -23.34 0.94 51.28
N SER A 18 -24.58 0.63 51.66
CA SER A 18 -25.68 0.35 50.73
C SER A 18 -26.10 1.60 49.96
N LEU A 19 -26.19 2.76 50.63
CA LEU A 19 -26.49 4.05 49.99
C LEU A 19 -25.38 4.47 49.01
N VAL A 20 -24.12 4.28 49.39
CA VAL A 20 -22.96 4.53 48.52
C VAL A 20 -22.99 3.60 47.32
N GLY A 21 -23.22 2.30 47.53
CA GLY A 21 -23.35 1.32 46.45
C GLY A 21 -24.50 1.67 45.49
N PHE A 22 -25.65 2.06 46.02
CA PHE A 22 -26.82 2.46 45.24
C PHE A 22 -26.56 3.74 44.43
N SER A 23 -25.90 4.74 45.03
CA SER A 23 -25.49 5.98 44.35
C SER A 23 -24.53 5.70 43.18
N ILE A 24 -23.55 4.81 43.38
CA ILE A 24 -22.62 4.37 42.31
C ILE A 24 -23.38 3.68 41.17
N LEU A 25 -24.35 2.83 41.49
CA LEU A 25 -25.17 2.14 40.48
C LEU A 25 -26.04 3.11 39.66
N ILE A 26 -26.69 4.08 40.32
CA ILE A 26 -27.46 5.14 39.65
C ILE A 26 -26.56 5.97 38.74
N ARG A 27 -25.40 6.41 39.24
CA ARG A 27 -24.44 7.19 38.47
C ARG A 27 -23.99 6.44 37.23
N ARG A 28 -23.64 5.15 37.36
CA ARG A 28 -23.30 4.28 36.21
C ARG A 28 -24.43 4.15 35.21
N ALA A 29 -25.67 3.98 35.67
CA ALA A 29 -26.84 3.87 34.79
C ALA A 29 -27.10 5.18 34.01
N LEU A 30 -26.95 6.33 34.67
CA LEU A 30 -27.08 7.65 34.04
C LEU A 30 -26.01 7.87 32.97
N ILE A 31 -24.75 7.56 33.26
CA ILE A 31 -23.65 7.70 32.29
C ILE A 31 -23.83 6.76 31.10
N LYS A 32 -24.25 5.51 31.35
CA LYS A 32 -24.56 4.56 30.28
C LYS A 32 -25.66 5.10 29.35
N ARG A 33 -26.66 5.81 29.89
CA ARG A 33 -27.76 6.38 29.12
C ARG A 33 -27.36 7.64 28.34
N SER A 34 -26.44 8.45 28.84
CA SER A 34 -26.02 9.71 28.19
C SER A 34 -25.01 9.49 27.07
N PHE A 35 -24.22 8.41 27.11
CA PHE A 35 -23.16 8.15 26.13
C PHE A 35 -23.68 8.12 24.67
N PRO A 36 -24.76 7.40 24.30
CA PRO A 36 -25.24 7.39 22.91
C PRO A 36 -25.65 8.78 22.39
N GLN A 37 -26.22 9.61 23.25
CA GLN A 37 -26.65 10.97 22.87
C GLN A 37 -25.45 11.87 22.57
N LYS A 38 -24.47 11.92 23.49
CA LYS A 38 -23.21 12.66 23.26
C LYS A 38 -22.44 12.12 22.05
N PHE A 39 -22.47 10.81 21.84
CA PHE A 39 -21.80 10.19 20.73
C PHE A 39 -22.43 10.55 19.37
N SER A 40 -23.77 10.67 19.34
CA SER A 40 -24.49 11.18 18.18
C SER A 40 -24.12 12.64 17.86
N GLU A 41 -24.00 13.49 18.90
CA GLU A 41 -23.54 14.87 18.75
C GLU A 41 -22.12 14.93 18.19
N PHE A 42 -21.19 14.16 18.79
CA PHE A 42 -19.83 14.02 18.28
C PHE A 42 -19.83 13.63 16.80
N ARG A 43 -20.63 12.63 16.41
CA ARG A 43 -20.72 12.17 15.01
C ARG A 43 -21.14 13.29 14.08
N ALA A 44 -22.16 14.06 14.43
CA ALA A 44 -22.65 15.16 13.59
C ALA A 44 -21.58 16.24 13.39
N ARG A 45 -20.99 16.74 14.49
CA ARG A 45 -19.93 17.75 14.45
C ARG A 45 -18.68 17.25 13.72
N TYR A 46 -18.29 16.00 13.95
CA TYR A 46 -17.18 15.35 13.28
C TYR A 46 -17.39 15.32 11.76
N GLN A 47 -18.58 14.93 11.28
CA GLN A 47 -18.86 14.90 9.83
C GLN A 47 -18.82 16.30 9.22
N GLU A 48 -19.41 17.28 9.89
CA GLU A 48 -19.37 18.68 9.44
C GLU A 48 -17.93 19.19 9.32
N LYS A 49 -17.11 19.03 10.36
CA LYS A 49 -15.72 19.47 10.34
C LYS A 49 -14.87 18.67 9.34
N ARG A 50 -15.14 17.37 9.17
CA ARG A 50 -14.45 16.53 8.18
C ARG A 50 -14.68 17.03 6.77
N THR A 51 -15.93 17.34 6.41
CA THR A 51 -16.26 17.86 5.07
C THR A 51 -15.63 19.23 4.80
N LYS A 52 -15.43 20.03 5.86
CA LYS A 52 -14.78 21.35 5.80
C LYS A 52 -13.25 21.32 5.90
N GLY A 53 -12.63 20.13 5.99
CA GLY A 53 -11.17 19.98 5.96
C GLY A 53 -10.43 20.24 7.26
N TYR A 54 -11.08 20.02 8.40
CA TYR A 54 -10.44 20.21 9.70
C TYR A 54 -9.52 19.02 10.06
N ASN A 55 -8.48 19.29 10.85
CA ASN A 55 -7.65 18.24 11.44
C ASN A 55 -8.39 17.59 12.62
N LEU A 56 -8.80 16.34 12.44
CA LEU A 56 -9.60 15.60 13.42
C LEU A 56 -8.82 14.52 14.16
N SER A 57 -7.50 14.42 13.95
CA SER A 57 -6.67 13.30 14.43
C SER A 57 -6.77 13.12 15.95
N GLU A 58 -6.73 14.22 16.71
CA GLU A 58 -6.86 14.17 18.17
C GLU A 58 -8.28 13.75 18.62
N ALA A 59 -9.31 14.27 17.95
CA ALA A 59 -10.69 13.88 18.21
C ALA A 59 -10.93 12.38 17.92
N GLU A 60 -10.31 11.85 16.87
CA GLU A 60 -10.34 10.42 16.52
C GLU A 60 -9.63 9.53 17.54
N TYR A 61 -8.48 9.99 18.03
CA TYR A 61 -7.76 9.29 19.10
C TYR A 61 -8.64 9.15 20.35
N TRP A 62 -9.20 10.27 20.82
CA TRP A 62 -10.02 10.29 22.03
C TRP A 62 -11.32 9.51 21.86
N VAL A 63 -11.98 9.60 20.70
CA VAL A 63 -13.21 8.84 20.48
C VAL A 63 -12.93 7.32 20.48
N LYS A 64 -11.82 6.87 19.88
CA LYS A 64 -11.41 5.46 19.93
C LYS A 64 -11.23 4.99 21.38
N LYS A 65 -10.55 5.78 22.22
CA LYS A 65 -10.41 5.50 23.66
C LYS A 65 -11.75 5.46 24.39
N ALA A 66 -12.66 6.35 24.05
CA ALA A 66 -14.01 6.36 24.61
C ALA A 66 -14.76 5.05 24.35
N LEU A 67 -14.61 4.51 23.15
CA LEU A 67 -15.30 3.29 22.71
C LEU A 67 -14.65 2.02 23.27
N GLU A 68 -13.32 1.99 23.37
CA GLU A 68 -12.57 0.94 24.09
C GLU A 68 -12.95 0.89 25.58
N ALA A 69 -13.18 2.05 26.21
CA ALA A 69 -13.64 2.10 27.60
C ALA A 69 -15.11 1.64 27.70
N TYR A 70 -15.97 2.10 26.80
CA TYR A 70 -17.39 1.72 26.77
C TYR A 70 -17.57 0.21 26.57
N SER A 71 -16.82 -0.41 25.66
CA SER A 71 -16.90 -1.86 25.40
C SER A 71 -16.49 -2.70 26.62
N ARG A 72 -15.55 -2.20 27.42
CA ARG A 72 -15.12 -2.80 28.70
C ARG A 72 -16.05 -2.48 29.88
N LYS A 73 -17.18 -1.82 29.63
CA LYS A 73 -18.15 -1.34 30.65
C LYS A 73 -17.54 -0.33 31.63
N ASP A 74 -16.43 0.30 31.26
CA ASP A 74 -15.82 1.42 31.99
C ASP A 74 -16.47 2.73 31.54
N TYR A 75 -17.69 2.95 32.00
CA TYR A 75 -18.52 4.07 31.55
C TYR A 75 -17.98 5.44 31.99
N GLU A 76 -17.31 5.53 33.15
CA GLU A 76 -16.73 6.79 33.62
C GLU A 76 -15.56 7.22 32.73
N SER A 77 -14.64 6.32 32.39
CA SER A 77 -13.58 6.65 31.43
C SER A 77 -14.14 6.94 30.04
N ALA A 78 -15.17 6.20 29.61
CA ALA A 78 -15.79 6.39 28.30
C ALA A 78 -16.33 7.82 28.12
N ILE A 79 -17.01 8.38 29.12
CA ILE A 79 -17.56 9.74 29.02
C ILE A 79 -16.45 10.80 29.04
N VAL A 80 -15.42 10.61 29.87
CA VAL A 80 -14.27 11.53 29.94
C VAL A 80 -13.54 11.58 28.60
N PHE A 81 -13.30 10.43 27.97
CA PHE A 81 -12.67 10.39 26.65
C PHE A 81 -13.56 10.99 25.56
N LEU A 82 -14.88 10.78 25.62
CA LEU A 82 -15.80 11.40 24.65
C LEU A 82 -15.84 12.92 24.79
N ASP A 83 -15.78 13.46 26.01
CA ASP A 83 -15.71 14.90 26.26
C ASP A 83 -14.40 15.49 25.72
N LYS A 84 -13.26 14.81 25.92
CA LYS A 84 -12.00 15.18 25.28
C LYS A 84 -12.08 15.16 23.75
N ALA A 85 -12.81 14.21 23.18
CA ALA A 85 -13.01 14.13 21.73
C ALA A 85 -13.82 15.33 21.20
N LEU A 86 -14.87 15.74 21.93
CA LEU A 86 -15.67 16.94 21.60
C LEU A 86 -14.85 18.24 21.75
N GLU A 87 -14.09 18.38 22.82
CA GLU A 87 -13.19 19.53 23.01
C GLU A 87 -12.13 19.61 21.89
N SER A 88 -11.58 18.46 21.50
CA SER A 88 -10.64 18.37 20.38
C SER A 88 -11.30 18.77 19.05
N LEU A 89 -12.58 18.42 18.83
CA LEU A 89 -13.32 18.90 17.68
C LEU A 89 -13.47 20.42 17.70
N GLU A 90 -13.75 21.04 18.84
CA GLU A 90 -13.90 22.50 18.94
C GLU A 90 -12.59 23.22 18.60
N LYS A 91 -11.48 22.74 19.16
CA LYS A 91 -10.12 23.25 18.92
C LYS A 91 -9.55 22.89 17.55
N ALA A 92 -10.16 21.95 16.83
CA ALA A 92 -9.67 21.53 15.52
C ALA A 92 -9.56 22.74 14.58
N GLU A 93 -8.39 22.83 13.93
CA GLU A 93 -8.07 23.83 12.92
C GLU A 93 -8.26 23.26 11.51
N LYS A 94 -8.48 24.13 10.53
CA LYS A 94 -8.50 23.72 9.12
C LYS A 94 -7.09 23.31 8.70
N ILE A 95 -6.97 22.19 8.01
CA ILE A 95 -5.73 21.78 7.38
C ILE A 95 -5.51 22.70 6.17
N PRO A 96 -4.45 23.53 6.14
CA PRO A 96 -4.08 24.22 4.92
C PRO A 96 -3.66 23.15 3.91
N LEU A 97 -4.33 23.12 2.76
CA LEU A 97 -3.91 22.18 1.72
C LEU A 97 -2.65 22.74 1.06
N PRO A 98 -1.57 21.94 1.00
CA PRO A 98 -0.31 22.40 0.43
C PRO A 98 -0.48 22.64 -1.07
N SER A 99 0.24 23.62 -1.59
CA SER A 99 0.43 23.81 -3.04
C SER A 99 1.92 23.70 -3.32
N PHE A 100 2.27 22.93 -4.33
CA PHE A 100 3.65 22.72 -4.75
C PHE A 100 3.67 22.31 -6.22
N ASP A 101 4.82 22.53 -6.86
CA ASP A 101 5.00 22.16 -8.27
C ASP A 101 5.17 20.66 -8.41
N VAL A 102 4.65 20.14 -9.53
CA VAL A 102 4.79 18.74 -9.93
C VAL A 102 5.43 18.67 -11.31
N VAL A 103 6.09 17.56 -11.57
CA VAL A 103 6.73 17.26 -12.85
C VAL A 103 6.17 15.97 -13.42
N ARG A 104 6.31 15.80 -14.74
CA ARG A 104 5.88 14.57 -15.42
C ARG A 104 6.78 13.37 -15.09
N SER A 105 8.08 13.62 -14.93
CA SER A 105 9.09 12.57 -14.73
C SER A 105 10.31 13.11 -13.99
N ASN A 106 10.82 12.30 -13.07
CA ASN A 106 12.07 12.48 -12.36
C ASN A 106 13.16 11.47 -12.76
N SER A 107 12.99 10.76 -13.89
CA SER A 107 13.97 9.77 -14.33
C SER A 107 15.33 10.37 -14.68
N TRP A 108 15.44 11.69 -14.80
CA TRP A 108 16.71 12.41 -14.98
C TRP A 108 17.60 12.36 -13.73
N MET A 109 17.05 12.09 -12.55
CA MET A 109 17.82 12.02 -11.32
C MET A 109 18.68 10.75 -11.29
N THR A 110 19.92 10.89 -10.83
CA THR A 110 20.91 9.81 -10.76
C THR A 110 21.53 9.63 -9.38
N ASP A 111 21.03 10.36 -8.38
CA ASP A 111 21.58 10.35 -7.02
C ASP A 111 21.62 8.93 -6.43
N VAL A 112 22.65 8.65 -5.64
CA VAL A 112 22.70 7.45 -4.81
C VAL A 112 21.75 7.65 -3.63
N VAL A 113 21.05 6.59 -3.25
CA VAL A 113 20.10 6.63 -2.13
C VAL A 113 20.82 6.85 -0.81
N THR A 114 20.31 7.79 -0.01
CA THR A 114 20.81 8.11 1.34
C THR A 114 19.84 7.64 2.44
N ILE A 115 20.28 7.66 3.70
CA ILE A 115 19.42 7.46 4.87
C ILE A 115 18.33 8.53 4.93
N HIS A 116 18.62 9.76 4.50
CA HIS A 116 17.59 10.81 4.43
C HIS A 116 16.49 10.43 3.44
N ASP A 117 16.85 9.86 2.28
CA ASP A 117 15.85 9.34 1.33
C ASP A 117 15.10 8.15 1.95
N PHE A 118 15.78 7.21 2.61
CA PHE A 118 15.10 6.08 3.25
C PHE A 118 14.11 6.54 4.34
N VAL A 119 14.56 7.35 5.30
CA VAL A 119 13.78 7.82 6.47
C VAL A 119 13.84 9.35 6.60
N PRO A 120 13.01 10.10 5.84
CA PRO A 120 13.06 11.56 5.77
C PRO A 120 12.38 12.23 6.97
N PHE A 121 13.00 12.11 8.15
CA PHE A 121 12.51 12.73 9.38
C PHE A 121 12.49 14.25 9.28
N GLY A 122 11.37 14.85 9.70
CA GLY A 122 11.16 16.31 9.62
C GLY A 122 10.61 16.78 8.26
N VAL A 123 10.44 15.87 7.30
CA VAL A 123 9.88 16.17 5.97
C VAL A 123 8.59 15.37 5.73
N ALA A 124 8.72 14.07 5.45
CA ALA A 124 7.57 13.20 5.15
C ALA A 124 7.13 12.33 6.34
N ILE A 125 8.00 12.16 7.34
CA ILE A 125 7.72 11.41 8.56
C ILE A 125 8.26 12.12 9.80
N GLU A 126 7.70 11.80 10.97
CA GLU A 126 8.17 12.26 12.27
C GLU A 126 8.45 11.06 13.19
N ARG A 127 9.49 11.17 14.03
CA ARG A 127 9.82 10.18 15.07
C ARG A 127 9.26 10.65 16.41
N LEU A 128 8.46 9.81 17.05
CA LEU A 128 7.98 10.03 18.41
C LEU A 128 9.04 9.57 19.45
N PRO A 129 8.96 10.05 20.71
CA PRO A 129 9.93 9.67 21.76
C PRO A 129 10.02 8.17 22.06
N ASP A 130 8.97 7.41 21.75
CA ASP A 130 8.91 5.95 21.90
C ASP A 130 9.27 5.20 20.61
N ASN A 131 9.98 5.87 19.70
CA ASN A 131 10.44 5.35 18.41
C ASN A 131 9.36 5.04 17.37
N ARG A 132 8.09 5.32 17.66
CA ARG A 132 7.04 5.23 16.63
C ARG A 132 7.27 6.26 15.54
N ILE A 133 6.95 5.88 14.31
CA ILE A 133 6.96 6.76 13.14
C ILE A 133 5.53 7.19 12.83
N VAL A 134 5.32 8.47 12.56
CA VAL A 134 4.02 9.03 12.18
C VAL A 134 4.14 9.93 10.95
N LEU A 135 3.00 10.17 10.29
CA LEU A 135 2.90 11.10 9.17
C LEU A 135 2.46 12.49 9.65
N PRO A 136 3.10 13.58 9.20
CA PRO A 136 2.62 14.93 9.42
C PRO A 136 1.40 15.22 8.52
N ARG A 137 0.26 14.57 8.82
CA ARG A 137 -0.98 14.65 8.01
C ARG A 137 -1.50 16.08 7.81
N HIS A 138 -1.21 16.97 8.75
CA HIS A 138 -1.53 18.39 8.67
C HIS A 138 -0.80 19.12 7.53
N GLN A 139 0.23 18.52 6.94
CA GLN A 139 0.96 19.05 5.77
C GLN A 139 0.53 18.38 4.46
N GLY A 140 -0.54 17.57 4.48
CA GLY A 140 -1.09 16.89 3.30
C GLY A 140 -0.49 15.51 3.00
N TRP A 141 0.42 15.00 3.83
CA TRP A 141 0.98 13.65 3.69
C TRP A 141 -0.07 12.58 3.98
N THR A 142 -0.22 11.61 3.07
CA THR A 142 -1.29 10.59 3.11
C THR A 142 -0.75 9.21 3.43
N ALA A 143 0.38 8.84 2.83
CA ALA A 143 1.06 7.56 3.03
C ALA A 143 2.59 7.72 2.97
N SER A 144 3.27 6.79 3.62
CA SER A 144 4.72 6.62 3.52
C SER A 144 5.00 5.12 3.64
N ASN A 145 5.35 4.46 2.54
CA ASN A 145 5.48 3.02 2.49
C ASN A 145 6.92 2.59 2.23
N PHE A 146 7.31 1.51 2.91
CA PHE A 146 8.58 0.83 2.75
C PHE A 146 8.26 -0.56 2.24
N VAL A 147 8.45 -0.78 0.94
CA VAL A 147 8.01 -2.00 0.27
C VAL A 147 9.23 -2.72 -0.28
N VAL A 148 9.36 -3.99 0.07
CA VAL A 148 10.37 -4.87 -0.53
C VAL A 148 9.66 -5.86 -1.44
N PHE A 149 10.18 -5.98 -2.65
CA PHE A 149 9.71 -6.97 -3.61
C PHE A 149 10.85 -7.83 -4.12
N GLY A 150 10.58 -9.12 -4.35
CA GLY A 150 11.52 -9.96 -5.09
C GLY A 150 10.99 -11.34 -5.45
N MET A 151 11.73 -11.99 -6.34
CA MET A 151 11.51 -13.35 -6.77
C MET A 151 12.84 -14.09 -6.81
N CYS A 152 12.93 -15.16 -6.04
CA CYS A 152 14.15 -15.94 -5.83
C CYS A 152 13.95 -17.40 -6.25
N PHE A 153 15.02 -17.98 -6.80
CA PHE A 153 15.03 -19.33 -7.32
C PHE A 153 16.22 -20.13 -6.79
N ASN A 154 15.99 -21.42 -6.60
CA ASN A 154 17.01 -22.46 -6.57
C ASN A 154 16.56 -23.63 -7.45
N GLU A 155 17.33 -24.71 -7.51
CA GLU A 155 17.08 -25.86 -8.41
C GLU A 155 15.62 -26.36 -8.43
N ASN A 156 14.94 -26.34 -7.29
CA ASN A 156 13.63 -26.96 -7.13
C ASN A 156 12.55 -26.04 -6.55
N ASN A 157 12.90 -24.80 -6.20
CA ASN A 157 12.00 -23.93 -5.43
C ASN A 157 11.96 -22.51 -5.97
N THR A 158 10.77 -21.93 -5.91
CA THR A 158 10.51 -20.51 -6.17
C THR A 158 9.96 -19.86 -4.92
N LEU A 159 10.52 -18.71 -4.57
CA LEU A 159 10.02 -17.82 -3.54
C LEU A 159 9.68 -16.47 -4.16
N ILE A 160 8.51 -15.93 -3.82
CA ILE A 160 8.09 -14.58 -4.15
C ILE A 160 7.79 -13.87 -2.83
N PHE A 161 8.24 -12.63 -2.69
CA PHE A 161 7.91 -11.79 -1.54
C PHE A 161 7.52 -10.38 -1.98
N HIS A 162 6.53 -9.81 -1.28
CA HIS A 162 6.09 -8.43 -1.42
C HIS A 162 5.73 -7.89 -0.03
N CYS A 163 6.72 -7.76 0.84
CA CYS A 163 6.51 -7.37 2.23
C CYS A 163 6.53 -5.85 2.37
N SER A 164 5.75 -5.29 3.28
CA SER A 164 5.74 -3.85 3.50
C SER A 164 5.63 -3.45 4.96
N VAL A 165 6.37 -2.39 5.31
CA VAL A 165 6.12 -1.57 6.49
C VAL A 165 5.39 -0.32 6.01
N ASN A 166 4.18 -0.08 6.50
CA ASN A 166 3.36 1.08 6.14
C ASN A 166 3.15 1.90 7.41
N ILE A 167 3.07 3.24 7.35
CA ILE A 167 2.78 4.00 8.59
C ILE A 167 1.37 3.65 9.10
N GLY A 168 1.31 2.86 10.18
CA GLY A 168 0.06 2.34 10.75
C GLY A 168 -0.19 0.84 10.52
N GLY A 169 0.78 0.09 9.97
CA GLY A 169 0.74 -1.36 9.91
C GLY A 169 1.77 -1.96 8.97
N GLY A 170 1.41 -3.06 8.32
CA GLY A 170 2.21 -3.70 7.29
C GLY A 170 1.49 -4.86 6.61
N PHE A 171 2.09 -5.37 5.54
CA PHE A 171 1.59 -6.54 4.84
C PHE A 171 2.72 -7.55 4.64
N LEU A 172 2.51 -8.76 5.18
CA LEU A 172 3.35 -9.91 4.88
C LEU A 172 2.71 -10.66 3.71
N ARG A 173 3.48 -10.81 2.63
CA ARG A 173 3.05 -11.48 1.40
C ARG A 173 4.17 -12.36 0.91
N LEU A 174 4.04 -13.67 1.10
CA LEU A 174 4.98 -14.66 0.56
C LEU A 174 4.27 -15.71 -0.30
N VAL A 175 4.89 -16.12 -1.40
CA VAL A 175 4.54 -17.36 -2.12
C VAL A 175 5.76 -18.25 -2.17
N PHE A 176 5.66 -19.44 -1.60
CA PHE A 176 6.70 -20.45 -1.69
C PHE A 176 6.14 -21.69 -2.40
N ASN A 177 6.68 -22.02 -3.57
CA ASN A 177 6.21 -23.13 -4.42
C ASN A 177 4.67 -23.15 -4.61
N GLY A 178 4.09 -21.98 -4.87
CA GLY A 178 2.64 -21.79 -5.04
C GLY A 178 1.83 -21.72 -3.73
N LYS A 179 2.40 -22.06 -2.57
CA LYS A 179 1.76 -21.88 -1.26
C LYS A 179 1.85 -20.42 -0.84
N ARG A 180 0.69 -19.79 -0.66
CA ARG A 180 0.55 -18.38 -0.31
C ARG A 180 0.47 -18.19 1.20
N MET A 181 1.16 -17.16 1.67
CA MET A 181 1.04 -16.60 3.02
C MET A 181 0.69 -15.13 2.88
N PHE A 182 -0.39 -14.73 3.56
CA PHE A 182 -0.83 -13.35 3.62
C PHE A 182 -1.19 -13.04 5.07
N GLU A 183 -0.53 -12.04 5.66
CA GLU A 183 -0.90 -11.51 6.96
C GLU A 183 -0.92 -9.98 6.91
N ARG A 184 -1.96 -9.39 7.50
CA ARG A 184 -2.01 -7.95 7.76
C ARG A 184 -1.49 -7.72 9.17
N ILE A 185 -0.44 -6.93 9.28
CA ILE A 185 0.15 -6.58 10.57
C ILE A 185 -0.46 -5.24 10.99
N GLU A 186 -1.15 -5.23 12.13
CA GLU A 186 -1.84 -4.06 12.64
C GLU A 186 -0.95 -3.26 13.60
N GLY A 187 -1.28 -1.98 13.79
CA GLY A 187 -0.62 -1.15 14.80
C GLY A 187 0.50 -0.27 14.25
N PRO A 188 1.18 0.49 15.12
CA PRO A 188 2.17 1.47 14.69
C PRO A 188 3.42 0.82 14.11
N SER A 189 4.15 1.62 13.34
CA SER A 189 5.47 1.28 12.82
C SER A 189 6.53 2.03 13.60
N TYR A 190 7.73 1.47 13.66
CA TYR A 190 8.81 1.94 14.51
C TYR A 190 10.09 2.13 13.71
N TYR A 191 10.96 2.98 14.24
CA TYR A 191 12.31 3.21 13.74
C TYR A 191 13.33 2.92 14.83
N ASP A 192 14.45 2.32 14.48
CA ASP A 192 15.62 2.11 15.34
C ASP A 192 16.88 2.53 14.58
N ASP A 193 17.80 3.22 15.24
CA ASP A 193 19.05 3.68 14.63
C ASP A 193 20.03 2.50 14.34
N GLY A 194 19.75 1.34 14.92
CA GLY A 194 20.52 0.11 14.81
C GLY A 194 20.61 -0.61 16.15
N GLY A 195 20.52 -1.95 16.12
CA GLY A 195 20.72 -2.83 17.26
C GLY A 195 19.62 -3.87 17.46
N LYS A 196 18.36 -3.55 17.15
CA LYS A 196 17.25 -4.49 17.42
C LYS A 196 17.18 -5.67 16.43
N PHE A 197 17.15 -5.36 15.14
CA PHE A 197 17.05 -6.37 14.07
C PHE A 197 18.29 -6.42 13.17
N PHE A 198 18.92 -5.26 12.99
CA PHE A 198 20.10 -5.02 12.18
C PHE A 198 20.97 -3.95 12.86
N PRO A 199 22.29 -3.88 12.57
CA PRO A 199 23.17 -2.83 13.09
C PRO A 199 23.02 -1.48 12.35
N TYR A 200 22.02 -1.34 11.50
CA TYR A 200 21.79 -0.20 10.61
C TYR A 200 20.43 0.47 10.90
N PRO A 201 20.20 1.70 10.43
CA PRO A 201 18.88 2.33 10.49
C PRO A 201 17.80 1.40 9.95
N THR A 202 16.80 1.12 10.78
CA THR A 202 15.80 0.06 10.55
C THR A 202 14.40 0.59 10.81
N VAL A 203 13.49 0.33 9.87
CA VAL A 203 12.04 0.47 10.09
C VAL A 203 11.40 -0.90 10.29
N TYR A 204 10.42 -1.00 11.18
CA TYR A 204 9.75 -2.28 11.43
C TYR A 204 8.30 -2.11 11.88
N THR A 205 7.50 -3.16 11.65
CA THR A 205 6.09 -3.23 12.09
C THR A 205 5.96 -3.47 13.60
N ASN A 206 4.74 -3.41 14.12
CA ASN A 206 4.46 -3.61 15.55
C ASN A 206 5.07 -4.92 16.09
N PRO A 207 6.00 -4.87 17.08
CA PRO A 207 6.65 -6.06 17.62
C PRO A 207 5.76 -6.93 18.52
N GLU A 208 4.56 -6.46 18.87
CA GLU A 208 3.57 -7.24 19.64
C GLU A 208 2.76 -8.21 18.77
N GLU A 209 2.84 -8.07 17.45
CA GLU A 209 2.13 -8.92 16.49
C GLU A 209 2.86 -10.26 16.24
N ASP A 210 2.14 -11.22 15.68
CA ASP A 210 2.62 -12.58 15.40
C ASP A 210 3.81 -12.59 14.42
N TYR A 211 3.85 -11.59 13.53
CA TYR A 211 4.92 -11.38 12.58
C TYR A 211 5.46 -9.96 12.67
N VAL A 212 6.79 -9.82 12.55
CA VAL A 212 7.48 -8.54 12.42
C VAL A 212 8.20 -8.49 11.10
N ILE A 213 7.90 -7.48 10.29
CA ILE A 213 8.67 -7.13 9.10
C ILE A 213 9.65 -6.03 9.50
N ALA A 214 10.93 -6.22 9.21
CA ALA A 214 11.99 -5.24 9.43
C ALA A 214 12.76 -4.99 8.14
N ILE A 215 12.98 -3.72 7.81
CA ILE A 215 13.73 -3.27 6.63
C ILE A 215 14.81 -2.31 7.11
N ALA A 216 16.05 -2.54 6.70
CA ALA A 216 17.19 -1.70 7.06
C ALA A 216 18.03 -1.34 5.84
N TYR A 217 18.80 -0.26 5.96
CA TYR A 217 19.67 0.23 4.90
C TYR A 217 21.05 0.59 5.43
N ASP A 218 22.08 0.03 4.80
CA ASP A 218 23.47 0.45 4.97
C ASP A 218 23.86 1.37 3.82
N GLU A 219 23.85 2.69 4.05
CA GLU A 219 24.22 3.69 3.05
C GLU A 219 25.68 3.53 2.59
N GLY A 220 26.59 3.11 3.48
CA GLY A 220 28.02 3.01 3.16
C GLY A 220 28.33 1.94 2.12
N THR A 221 27.53 0.88 2.08
CA THR A 221 27.66 -0.21 1.10
C THR A 221 26.51 -0.25 0.10
N ARG A 222 25.51 0.64 0.24
CA ARG A 222 24.25 0.65 -0.50
C ARG A 222 23.55 -0.72 -0.43
N THR A 223 23.45 -1.28 0.77
CA THR A 223 22.87 -2.62 0.98
C THR A 223 21.54 -2.52 1.71
N TRP A 224 20.51 -3.11 1.12
CA TRP A 224 19.20 -3.31 1.69
C TRP A 224 19.13 -4.63 2.42
N TYR A 225 18.49 -4.62 3.59
CA TYR A 225 18.27 -5.80 4.39
C TYR A 225 16.79 -5.92 4.73
N HIS A 226 16.25 -7.12 4.58
CA HIS A 226 14.85 -7.40 4.85
C HIS A 226 14.73 -8.65 5.69
N LYS A 227 13.92 -8.59 6.74
CA LYS A 227 13.67 -9.72 7.64
C LYS A 227 12.20 -9.84 7.97
N VAL A 228 11.73 -11.08 8.02
CA VAL A 228 10.43 -11.43 8.62
C VAL A 228 10.69 -12.35 9.79
N VAL A 229 10.22 -11.96 10.98
CA VAL A 229 10.36 -12.74 12.22
C VAL A 229 8.98 -13.17 12.70
N TYR A 230 8.84 -14.43 13.06
CA TYR A 230 7.67 -14.98 13.73
C TYR A 230 7.88 -15.01 15.25
N THR A 231 7.00 -14.35 15.98
CA THR A 231 7.19 -14.00 17.39
C THR A 231 6.62 -15.03 18.36
N LYS A 232 5.79 -15.97 17.88
CA LYS A 232 5.16 -17.00 18.75
C LYS A 232 6.07 -18.15 19.14
N THR A 233 7.34 -18.14 18.71
CA THR A 233 8.33 -19.11 19.15
C THR A 233 9.24 -18.48 20.21
N SER A 234 9.84 -19.32 21.06
CA SER A 234 10.85 -18.89 22.03
C SER A 234 12.14 -19.67 21.80
N PRO A 235 13.20 -19.06 21.21
CA PRO A 235 13.27 -17.67 20.74
C PRO A 235 12.42 -17.41 19.48
N PRO A 236 12.11 -16.13 19.15
CA PRO A 236 11.48 -15.76 17.88
C PRO A 236 12.26 -16.31 16.67
N LYS A 237 11.53 -16.72 15.64
CA LYS A 237 12.09 -17.44 14.49
C LYS A 237 12.14 -16.54 13.26
N GLU A 238 13.30 -16.44 12.63
CA GLU A 238 13.43 -15.81 11.32
C GLU A 238 12.81 -16.70 10.24
N ILE A 239 11.87 -16.15 9.48
CA ILE A 239 11.18 -16.81 8.36
C ILE A 239 11.72 -16.37 7.02
N LEU A 240 12.09 -15.11 6.88
CA LEU A 240 12.68 -14.57 5.67
C LEU A 240 13.88 -13.73 6.06
N TYR A 241 14.99 -13.90 5.36
CA TYR A 241 16.09 -12.95 5.32
C TYR A 241 16.45 -12.71 3.86
N VAL A 242 16.56 -11.44 3.49
CA VAL A 242 17.01 -10.99 2.18
C VAL A 242 18.06 -9.91 2.39
N GLU A 243 19.14 -10.02 1.65
CA GLU A 243 20.19 -9.03 1.54
C GLU A 243 20.42 -8.76 0.05
N GLY A 244 20.32 -7.49 -0.32
CA GLY A 244 20.49 -7.06 -1.69
C GLY A 244 21.30 -5.77 -1.76
N ARG A 245 22.25 -5.73 -2.70
CA ARG A 245 23.13 -4.57 -2.89
C ARG A 245 22.63 -3.75 -4.08
N GLY A 246 22.37 -2.46 -3.87
CA GLY A 246 21.94 -1.56 -4.93
C GLY A 246 22.94 -1.56 -6.10
N ARG A 247 22.46 -1.80 -7.32
CA ARG A 247 23.31 -2.06 -8.49
C ARG A 247 23.73 -0.80 -9.22
N LEU A 248 22.83 -0.27 -10.05
CA LEU A 248 23.03 0.91 -10.88
C LEU A 248 22.09 2.02 -10.43
N THR A 249 21.73 2.96 -11.29
CA THR A 249 20.87 4.08 -10.90
C THR A 249 19.45 3.60 -10.54
N PRO A 250 18.88 4.03 -9.39
CA PRO A 250 17.47 3.79 -9.07
C PRO A 250 16.54 4.44 -10.09
N LEU A 251 15.30 3.96 -10.18
CA LEU A 251 14.23 4.80 -10.72
C LEU A 251 13.80 5.79 -9.63
N TRP A 252 14.28 7.03 -9.72
CA TRP A 252 13.78 8.12 -8.88
C TRP A 252 12.39 8.56 -9.32
N VAL A 253 11.44 8.50 -8.40
CA VAL A 253 10.11 9.08 -8.54
C VAL A 253 10.09 10.51 -8.01
N GLY A 254 10.89 10.82 -6.97
CA GLY A 254 11.13 12.17 -6.46
C GLY A 254 11.86 12.17 -5.12
N LYS A 255 12.48 13.28 -4.71
CA LYS A 255 13.05 13.42 -3.36
C LYS A 255 11.95 13.66 -2.33
N PRO A 256 12.23 13.46 -1.02
CA PRO A 256 11.28 13.78 0.04
C PRO A 256 10.74 15.22 0.00
N GLU A 257 11.55 16.19 -0.44
CA GLU A 257 11.18 17.60 -0.62
C GLU A 257 10.49 17.89 -1.96
N GLY A 258 10.49 16.91 -2.88
CA GLY A 258 10.09 17.07 -4.27
C GLY A 258 11.27 17.32 -5.23
N PRO A 259 11.00 17.54 -6.52
CA PRO A 259 9.67 17.64 -7.11
C PRO A 259 8.94 16.30 -7.13
N PHE A 260 7.60 16.33 -7.07
CA PHE A 260 6.75 15.13 -7.09
C PHE A 260 6.17 14.88 -8.48
N VAL A 261 5.78 13.64 -8.75
CA VAL A 261 4.97 13.28 -9.93
C VAL A 261 3.52 13.04 -9.54
N VAL A 262 2.61 13.08 -10.51
CA VAL A 262 1.18 12.84 -10.29
C VAL A 262 0.87 11.38 -10.58
N HIS A 263 0.57 10.63 -9.52
CA HIS A 263 0.30 9.19 -9.56
C HIS A 263 -1.18 8.89 -9.86
N GLY A 264 -2.10 9.78 -9.48
CA GLY A 264 -3.51 9.55 -9.76
C GLY A 264 -4.47 10.53 -9.11
N ILE A 265 -5.74 10.13 -9.03
CA ILE A 265 -6.78 10.87 -8.32
C ILE A 265 -6.87 10.36 -6.89
N ALA A 266 -6.50 11.20 -5.90
CA ALA A 266 -6.65 10.89 -4.48
C ALA A 266 -8.11 11.03 -4.00
N GLY A 267 -8.95 11.71 -4.77
CA GLY A 267 -10.36 11.92 -4.44
C GLY A 267 -10.61 13.31 -3.86
N ILE A 268 -11.52 13.43 -2.90
CA ILE A 268 -12.00 14.73 -2.39
C ILE A 268 -11.64 14.88 -0.92
N MET A 269 -10.94 15.95 -0.61
CA MET A 269 -10.57 16.31 0.76
C MET A 269 -10.95 17.77 0.98
N ALA A 270 -11.65 18.06 2.08
CA ALA A 270 -12.07 19.43 2.40
C ALA A 270 -12.94 20.12 1.32
N GLY A 271 -13.68 19.36 0.49
CA GLY A 271 -14.41 19.91 -0.65
C GLY A 271 -13.53 20.33 -1.83
N GLN A 272 -12.27 19.91 -1.84
CA GLN A 272 -11.33 20.08 -2.95
C GLN A 272 -11.08 18.73 -3.60
N LEU A 273 -11.06 18.70 -4.94
CA LEU A 273 -10.51 17.58 -5.68
C LEU A 273 -8.99 17.58 -5.48
N CYS A 274 -8.46 16.45 -5.05
CA CYS A 274 -7.05 16.24 -4.82
C CYS A 274 -6.49 15.17 -5.76
N LEU A 275 -5.29 15.43 -6.24
CA LEU A 275 -4.43 14.46 -6.91
C LEU A 275 -3.57 13.75 -5.86
N ASP A 276 -3.33 12.47 -6.09
CA ASP A 276 -2.29 11.73 -5.39
C ASP A 276 -0.96 12.03 -6.08
N THR A 277 -0.01 12.55 -5.32
CA THR A 277 1.35 12.80 -5.81
C THR A 277 2.32 11.87 -5.12
N TRP A 278 3.31 11.40 -5.87
CA TRP A 278 4.26 10.40 -5.42
C TRP A 278 5.69 10.94 -5.54
N GLY A 279 6.48 10.70 -4.50
CA GLY A 279 7.93 10.79 -4.50
C GLY A 279 8.53 9.52 -3.91
N GLY A 280 9.84 9.35 -4.05
CA GLY A 280 10.55 8.16 -3.62
C GLY A 280 11.40 7.55 -4.73
N TYR A 281 11.66 6.26 -4.64
CA TYR A 281 12.52 5.56 -5.58
C TYR A 281 12.27 4.06 -5.60
N LEU A 282 12.64 3.44 -6.71
CA LEU A 282 12.75 1.99 -6.85
C LEU A 282 14.21 1.64 -7.09
N ASP A 283 14.83 1.00 -6.10
CA ASP A 283 16.25 0.67 -6.10
C ASP A 283 16.46 -0.82 -6.42
N PHE A 284 17.04 -1.11 -7.59
CA PHE A 284 17.32 -2.49 -8.01
C PHE A 284 18.53 -3.07 -7.28
N GLU A 285 18.40 -4.31 -6.85
CA GLU A 285 19.37 -4.97 -5.99
C GLU A 285 19.98 -6.22 -6.64
N GLU A 286 21.29 -6.37 -6.50
CA GLU A 286 21.97 -7.64 -6.65
C GLU A 286 21.64 -8.49 -5.43
N LEU A 287 20.94 -9.61 -5.63
CA LEU A 287 20.65 -10.53 -4.54
C LEU A 287 21.93 -11.21 -4.04
N THR A 288 22.40 -10.85 -2.85
CA THR A 288 23.59 -11.46 -2.25
C THR A 288 23.23 -12.65 -1.36
N ARG A 289 22.08 -12.59 -0.69
CA ARG A 289 21.59 -13.68 0.17
C ARG A 289 20.07 -13.67 0.26
N CYS A 290 19.45 -14.84 0.12
CA CYS A 290 18.06 -15.05 0.46
C CYS A 290 17.85 -16.39 1.16
N THR A 291 17.21 -16.37 2.32
CA THR A 291 16.81 -17.57 3.05
C THR A 291 15.32 -17.52 3.41
N TYR A 292 14.66 -18.66 3.31
CA TYR A 292 13.27 -18.83 3.74
C TYR A 292 13.15 -20.05 4.65
N HIS A 293 12.47 -19.90 5.79
CA HIS A 293 12.17 -21.00 6.70
C HIS A 293 10.67 -21.32 6.65
N ASP A 294 10.33 -22.49 6.11
CA ASP A 294 8.96 -23.00 6.13
C ASP A 294 8.63 -23.54 7.52
N LEU A 295 7.81 -22.81 8.27
CA LEU A 295 7.36 -23.21 9.61
C LEU A 295 6.59 -24.54 9.62
N THR A 296 5.90 -24.90 8.53
CA THR A 296 5.13 -26.15 8.47
C THR A 296 6.04 -27.35 8.28
N ALA A 297 7.05 -27.21 7.41
CA ALA A 297 8.00 -28.27 7.11
C ALA A 297 9.23 -28.28 8.03
N GLU A 298 9.36 -27.27 8.91
CA GLU A 298 10.52 -26.99 9.75
C GLU A 298 11.85 -27.00 8.99
N LYS A 299 11.84 -26.50 7.74
CA LYS A 299 12.99 -26.56 6.83
C LYS A 299 13.36 -25.18 6.32
N THR A 300 14.68 -24.92 6.27
CA THR A 300 15.25 -23.71 5.66
C THR A 300 15.71 -23.98 4.24
N TYR A 301 15.41 -23.04 3.35
CA TYR A 301 15.79 -23.02 1.95
C TYR A 301 16.68 -21.80 1.71
N ASN A 302 17.73 -22.00 0.91
CA ASN A 302 18.60 -20.92 0.45
C ASN A 302 18.36 -20.73 -1.05
N PHE A 303 18.43 -19.48 -1.49
CA PHE A 303 18.27 -19.11 -2.91
C PHE A 303 19.52 -18.36 -3.35
N SER A 304 20.01 -18.71 -4.53
CA SER A 304 21.27 -18.20 -5.10
C SER A 304 21.05 -17.35 -6.35
N THR A 305 19.82 -17.31 -6.86
CA THR A 305 19.45 -16.57 -8.07
C THR A 305 18.11 -15.89 -7.85
N GLY A 306 17.90 -14.77 -8.53
CA GLY A 306 16.67 -14.01 -8.40
C GLY A 306 16.92 -12.51 -8.57
N PHE A 307 15.90 -11.75 -8.25
CA PHE A 307 15.96 -10.30 -8.21
C PHE A 307 15.17 -9.78 -7.01
N THR A 308 15.56 -8.61 -6.54
CA THR A 308 14.86 -7.87 -5.50
C THR A 308 15.02 -6.37 -5.76
N PHE A 309 14.07 -5.59 -5.28
CA PHE A 309 14.17 -4.15 -5.28
C PHE A 309 13.41 -3.55 -4.11
N MET A 310 13.93 -2.42 -3.63
CA MET A 310 13.32 -1.60 -2.60
C MET A 310 12.47 -0.53 -3.27
N ASP A 311 11.18 -0.53 -2.97
CA ASP A 311 10.23 0.52 -3.37
C ASP A 311 9.91 1.39 -2.15
N ARG A 312 10.38 2.63 -2.21
CA ARG A 312 10.17 3.63 -1.18
C ARG A 312 9.19 4.66 -1.70
N GLU A 313 8.08 4.86 -0.99
CA GLU A 313 6.99 5.74 -1.43
C GLU A 313 6.65 6.84 -0.42
N TYR A 314 6.57 8.09 -0.84
CA TYR A 314 5.94 9.17 -0.08
C TYR A 314 4.77 9.73 -0.89
N HIS A 315 3.57 9.72 -0.30
CA HIS A 315 2.36 10.23 -0.94
C HIS A 315 1.87 11.50 -0.28
N ARG A 316 1.55 12.49 -1.11
CA ARG A 316 1.06 13.79 -0.67
C ARG A 316 -0.10 14.24 -1.54
N ASN A 317 -1.15 14.77 -0.91
CA ASN A 317 -2.30 15.28 -1.64
C ASN A 317 -1.99 16.67 -2.23
N LEU A 318 -2.25 16.83 -3.53
CA LEU A 318 -2.22 18.11 -4.22
C LEU A 318 -3.66 18.55 -4.57
N PRO A 319 -4.22 19.60 -3.93
CA PRO A 319 -5.50 20.18 -4.32
C PRO A 319 -5.42 20.83 -5.71
N ILE A 320 -6.43 20.61 -6.55
CA ILE A 320 -6.54 21.24 -7.88
C ILE A 320 -7.80 22.09 -8.07
N GLY A 321 -8.75 22.02 -7.15
CA GLY A 321 -9.89 22.96 -7.13
C GLY A 321 -11.11 22.45 -6.38
N PRO A 322 -12.07 23.34 -6.06
CA PRO A 322 -13.27 23.00 -5.32
C PRO A 322 -14.21 22.09 -6.13
N ILE A 323 -14.84 21.13 -5.46
CA ILE A 323 -15.86 20.25 -6.04
C ILE A 323 -16.96 19.93 -5.02
N ARG A 324 -18.22 19.92 -5.47
CA ARG A 324 -19.35 19.41 -4.70
C ARG A 324 -19.76 18.06 -5.26
N VAL A 325 -19.87 17.06 -4.39
CA VAL A 325 -20.40 15.74 -4.75
C VAL A 325 -21.64 15.49 -3.92
N GLU A 326 -22.77 15.26 -4.58
CA GLU A 326 -24.01 14.89 -3.93
C GLU A 326 -23.98 13.39 -3.58
N GLY A 327 -24.27 13.03 -2.32
CA GLY A 327 -24.52 11.65 -1.89
C GLY A 327 -23.33 10.66 -1.91
N GLY A 328 -22.11 11.08 -2.26
CA GLY A 328 -20.97 10.18 -2.48
C GLY A 328 -20.07 9.93 -1.26
N LYS A 329 -19.56 8.70 -1.13
CA LYS A 329 -18.30 8.41 -0.43
C LYS A 329 -17.15 8.58 -1.42
N VAL A 330 -16.09 9.27 -0.99
CA VAL A 330 -14.83 9.38 -1.75
C VAL A 330 -14.16 8.01 -1.82
N VAL A 331 -13.75 7.60 -3.02
CA VAL A 331 -12.95 6.39 -3.25
C VAL A 331 -11.71 6.82 -4.05
N ASP A 332 -10.54 6.32 -3.66
CA ASP A 332 -9.30 6.56 -4.39
C ASP A 332 -9.44 6.05 -5.82
N GLY A 333 -8.99 6.87 -6.78
CA GLY A 333 -9.18 6.67 -8.21
C GLY A 333 -7.90 6.74 -9.00
N VAL A 334 -6.86 6.15 -8.46
CA VAL A 334 -5.55 6.06 -9.12
C VAL A 334 -5.67 5.00 -10.21
N GLU A 335 -5.66 5.36 -11.49
CA GLU A 335 -5.46 4.37 -12.56
C GLU A 335 -3.98 4.37 -12.91
N PHE A 336 -3.27 3.28 -12.58
CA PHE A 336 -1.85 3.19 -12.83
C PHE A 336 -1.42 1.77 -13.20
N ASP A 337 -0.32 1.71 -13.95
CA ASP A 337 0.38 0.51 -14.37
C ASP A 337 1.85 0.65 -13.99
N ALA A 338 2.38 -0.21 -13.13
CA ALA A 338 3.80 -0.30 -12.82
C ALA A 338 4.31 -1.71 -13.14
N MET A 339 5.33 -1.86 -13.98
CA MET A 339 5.87 -3.18 -14.30
C MET A 339 7.39 -3.20 -14.41
N SER A 340 7.97 -4.30 -13.96
CA SER A 340 9.39 -4.60 -14.00
C SER A 340 9.74 -5.79 -14.87
N PHE A 341 11.02 -5.85 -15.23
CA PHE A 341 11.66 -6.84 -16.07
C PHE A 341 13.04 -7.17 -15.51
N HIS A 342 13.42 -8.44 -15.45
CA HIS A 342 14.66 -8.88 -14.83
C HIS A 342 15.32 -10.03 -15.61
N LYS A 343 16.16 -9.71 -16.58
CA LYS A 343 16.97 -10.67 -17.33
C LYS A 343 18.27 -10.95 -16.57
N LEU A 344 18.37 -12.15 -15.99
CA LEU A 344 19.47 -12.53 -15.10
C LEU A 344 20.58 -13.32 -15.80
N GLU A 345 20.27 -13.97 -16.92
CA GLU A 345 21.22 -14.80 -17.68
C GLU A 345 21.81 -14.06 -18.88
N GLY A 346 23.07 -14.37 -19.22
CA GLY A 346 23.79 -13.71 -20.31
C GLY A 346 23.96 -12.22 -20.04
N GLU A 347 23.58 -11.38 -21.00
CA GLU A 347 23.52 -9.94 -20.77
C GLU A 347 22.43 -9.58 -19.76
N GLN A 348 22.85 -9.10 -18.58
CA GLN A 348 21.97 -8.77 -17.48
C GLN A 348 21.35 -7.40 -17.68
N ILE A 349 20.01 -7.37 -17.71
CA ILE A 349 19.21 -6.18 -17.93
C ILE A 349 18.05 -6.18 -16.96
N GLU A 350 17.80 -5.04 -16.35
CA GLU A 350 16.64 -4.80 -15.51
C GLU A 350 15.99 -3.48 -15.90
N PHE A 351 14.66 -3.40 -15.86
CA PHE A 351 13.97 -2.14 -16.02
C PHE A 351 12.65 -2.13 -15.26
N ILE A 352 12.17 -0.93 -14.99
CA ILE A 352 10.83 -0.69 -14.46
C ILE A 352 10.27 0.57 -15.10
N PHE A 353 8.96 0.55 -15.37
CA PHE A 353 8.21 1.71 -15.84
C PHE A 353 6.91 1.85 -15.06
N ILE A 354 6.45 3.09 -14.98
CA ILE A 354 5.26 3.50 -14.24
C ILE A 354 4.49 4.49 -15.10
N LEU A 355 3.20 4.21 -15.28
CA LEU A 355 2.27 4.99 -16.06
C LEU A 355 1.00 5.25 -15.25
N ALA A 356 0.69 6.52 -14.99
CA ALA A 356 -0.59 6.93 -14.43
C ALA A 356 -1.51 7.52 -15.50
N LYS A 357 -2.82 7.37 -15.28
CA LYS A 357 -3.87 7.87 -16.16
C LYS A 357 -4.94 8.61 -15.37
N ASN A 358 -5.44 9.69 -15.96
CA ASN A 358 -6.60 10.39 -15.45
C ASN A 358 -7.89 9.68 -15.87
N SER A 359 -8.45 8.89 -14.95
CA SER A 359 -9.64 8.06 -15.14
C SER A 359 -10.97 8.84 -15.09
N LEU A 360 -10.93 10.14 -14.79
CA LEU A 360 -12.15 10.95 -14.67
C LEU A 360 -12.91 11.07 -16.01
N PRO A 361 -14.23 11.30 -15.98
CA PRO A 361 -15.01 11.68 -17.14
C PRO A 361 -14.54 13.01 -17.73
N GLU A 362 -14.68 13.20 -19.04
CA GLU A 362 -14.26 14.45 -19.72
C GLU A 362 -14.98 15.68 -19.16
N GLU A 363 -16.23 15.52 -18.73
CA GLU A 363 -17.03 16.56 -18.07
C GLU A 363 -16.44 17.06 -16.75
N LEU A 364 -15.71 16.19 -16.03
CA LEU A 364 -14.97 16.59 -14.83
C LEU A 364 -13.59 17.09 -15.20
N LYS A 365 -12.92 16.47 -16.18
CA LYS A 365 -11.60 16.92 -16.64
C LYS A 365 -11.63 18.36 -17.13
N SER A 366 -12.68 18.77 -17.87
CA SER A 366 -12.81 20.12 -18.40
C SER A 366 -13.02 21.21 -17.33
N LYS A 367 -13.26 20.84 -16.07
CA LYS A 367 -13.50 21.79 -14.96
C LYS A 367 -12.23 22.19 -14.21
N PHE A 368 -11.13 21.48 -14.41
CA PHE A 368 -9.88 21.71 -13.69
C PHE A 368 -8.71 21.72 -14.66
N ASN A 369 -7.62 22.37 -14.25
CA ASN A 369 -6.36 22.27 -14.96
C ASN A 369 -5.55 21.11 -14.37
N PHE A 370 -5.36 20.04 -15.13
CA PHE A 370 -4.59 18.90 -14.68
C PHE A 370 -3.13 19.02 -15.15
N PRO A 371 -2.14 18.80 -14.27
CA PRO A 371 -0.77 18.54 -14.70
C PRO A 371 -0.69 17.24 -15.51
N GLU A 372 0.44 17.03 -16.19
CA GLU A 372 0.72 15.72 -16.79
C GLU A 372 0.86 14.66 -15.70
N PHE A 373 0.22 13.51 -15.92
CA PHE A 373 0.33 12.34 -15.06
C PHE A 373 1.64 11.61 -15.36
N GLU A 374 2.14 10.87 -14.37
CA GLU A 374 3.46 10.26 -14.48
C GLU A 374 3.54 9.31 -15.69
N ARG A 375 4.65 9.43 -16.42
CA ARG A 375 5.10 8.45 -17.39
C ARG A 375 6.60 8.42 -17.29
N ILE A 376 7.07 7.46 -16.52
CA ILE A 376 8.45 7.42 -16.06
C ILE A 376 8.97 5.99 -16.13
N GLY A 377 10.24 5.84 -16.42
CA GLY A 377 10.89 4.53 -16.40
C GLY A 377 12.39 4.64 -16.46
N ARG A 378 13.06 3.53 -16.14
CA ARG A 378 14.52 3.40 -16.26
C ARG A 378 14.87 1.98 -16.67
N ILE A 379 15.85 1.86 -17.55
CA ILE A 379 16.46 0.60 -17.98
C ILE A 379 17.94 0.62 -17.64
N ASN A 380 18.40 -0.46 -17.02
CA ASN A 380 19.75 -0.66 -16.53
C ASN A 380 20.36 -1.86 -17.25
N PHE A 381 21.44 -1.64 -18.00
CA PHE A 381 22.26 -2.67 -18.60
C PHE A 381 23.37 -3.03 -17.61
N VAL A 382 23.02 -3.88 -16.64
CA VAL A 382 23.88 -4.21 -15.49
C VAL A 382 25.23 -4.73 -15.93
N SER A 383 25.29 -5.63 -16.91
CA SER A 383 26.55 -6.17 -17.43
C SER A 383 27.48 -5.11 -18.04
N ARG A 384 26.94 -3.94 -18.41
CA ARG A 384 27.68 -2.82 -19.02
C ARG A 384 27.95 -1.70 -18.03
N GLY A 385 27.30 -1.67 -16.88
CA GLY A 385 27.34 -0.54 -15.95
C GLY A 385 26.62 0.70 -16.49
N GLU A 386 25.64 0.53 -17.39
CA GLU A 386 24.96 1.62 -18.08
C GLU A 386 23.50 1.75 -17.61
N SER A 387 23.00 2.99 -17.50
CA SER A 387 21.61 3.26 -17.09
C SER A 387 21.01 4.36 -17.96
N TYR A 388 19.80 4.13 -18.46
CA TYR A 388 19.13 5.02 -19.41
C TYR A 388 17.71 5.37 -18.96
N ARG A 389 17.27 6.57 -19.35
CA ARG A 389 15.90 7.03 -19.11
C ARG A 389 14.95 6.29 -20.04
N PHE A 390 13.78 5.91 -19.54
CA PHE A 390 12.75 5.21 -20.31
C PHE A 390 11.38 5.87 -20.12
N ASP A 391 11.29 7.14 -20.55
CA ASP A 391 10.05 7.93 -20.46
C ASP A 391 9.23 7.90 -21.78
N GLN A 392 9.85 7.46 -22.88
CA GLN A 392 9.28 7.48 -24.23
C GLN A 392 8.78 6.09 -24.64
N TYR A 393 7.66 5.66 -24.05
CA TYR A 393 7.08 4.35 -24.32
C TYR A 393 5.56 4.39 -24.48
N GLU A 394 5.02 3.33 -25.08
CA GLU A 394 3.62 2.98 -25.13
C GLU A 394 3.40 1.63 -24.42
N PHE A 395 2.39 1.60 -23.57
CA PHE A 395 2.01 0.42 -22.82
C PHE A 395 0.52 0.12 -23.01
N SER A 396 0.20 -1.15 -23.24
CA SER A 396 -1.18 -1.62 -23.37
C SER A 396 -1.35 -3.06 -22.88
N THR A 397 -2.60 -3.50 -22.75
CA THR A 397 -2.97 -4.84 -22.27
C THR A 397 -4.11 -5.39 -23.11
N ASP A 398 -4.54 -6.62 -22.82
CA ASP A 398 -5.74 -7.26 -23.41
C ASP A 398 -7.09 -6.63 -23.01
N GLY A 399 -7.10 -5.53 -22.25
CA GLY A 399 -8.30 -4.79 -21.86
C GLY A 399 -9.07 -5.33 -20.65
N LYS A 400 -8.68 -6.49 -20.07
CA LYS A 400 -9.35 -7.04 -18.88
C LYS A 400 -8.99 -6.28 -17.61
N LEU A 401 -9.88 -6.21 -16.63
CA LEU A 401 -9.54 -5.66 -15.31
C LEU A 401 -8.35 -6.39 -14.65
N GLN A 402 -8.23 -7.70 -14.88
CA GLN A 402 -7.07 -8.52 -14.55
C GLN A 402 -6.49 -9.06 -15.86
N PRO A 403 -5.50 -8.37 -16.45
CA PRO A 403 -4.96 -8.71 -17.77
C PRO A 403 -4.09 -9.97 -17.77
N ASP A 404 -4.23 -10.78 -18.83
CA ASP A 404 -3.36 -11.93 -19.07
C ASP A 404 -2.17 -11.57 -19.97
N PHE A 405 -2.33 -10.55 -20.82
CA PHE A 405 -1.32 -10.12 -21.79
C PHE A 405 -1.01 -8.63 -21.71
N TYR A 406 0.26 -8.33 -21.94
CA TYR A 406 0.87 -7.01 -21.79
C TYR A 406 1.74 -6.72 -23.01
N TYR A 407 1.77 -5.46 -23.45
CA TYR A 407 2.52 -5.01 -24.62
C TYR A 407 3.24 -3.71 -24.30
N LEU A 408 4.55 -3.68 -24.54
CA LEU A 408 5.41 -2.53 -24.28
C LEU A 408 6.32 -2.27 -25.48
N VAL A 409 6.25 -1.05 -26.02
CA VAL A 409 7.17 -0.58 -27.07
C VAL A 409 7.68 0.79 -26.65
N GLY A 410 8.96 1.06 -26.82
CA GLY A 410 9.49 2.38 -26.49
C GLY A 410 10.96 2.56 -26.79
N ASN A 411 11.40 3.81 -26.66
CA ASN A 411 12.79 4.22 -26.78
C ASN A 411 13.34 4.57 -25.41
N PHE A 412 14.62 4.25 -25.19
CA PHE A 412 15.35 4.75 -24.03
C PHE A 412 16.44 5.73 -24.47
N THR A 413 16.68 6.72 -23.62
CA THR A 413 17.52 7.87 -23.94
C THR A 413 18.67 8.01 -22.94
N ASP A 414 19.75 8.62 -23.41
CA ASP A 414 20.80 9.12 -22.51
C ASP A 414 20.33 10.34 -21.68
N GLU A 415 21.24 10.87 -20.87
CA GLU A 415 20.98 12.03 -20.00
C GLU A 415 20.66 13.31 -20.78
N THR A 416 21.11 13.40 -22.04
CA THR A 416 20.85 14.54 -22.93
C THR A 416 19.54 14.41 -23.71
N GLY A 417 18.87 13.26 -23.59
CA GLY A 417 17.60 12.97 -24.27
C GLY A 417 17.76 12.35 -25.66
N ASN A 418 18.97 11.99 -26.08
CA ASN A 418 19.17 11.29 -27.35
C ASN A 418 18.73 9.83 -27.23
N VAL A 419 18.01 9.34 -28.24
CA VAL A 419 17.63 7.92 -28.30
C VAL A 419 18.88 7.07 -28.55
N VAL A 420 19.18 6.17 -27.62
CA VAL A 420 20.32 5.24 -27.72
C VAL A 420 19.88 3.80 -28.01
N GLY A 421 18.60 3.50 -27.80
CA GLY A 421 18.03 2.22 -28.12
C GLY A 421 16.51 2.17 -27.95
N ARG A 422 15.96 0.98 -28.17
CA ARG A 422 14.52 0.72 -28.16
C ARG A 422 14.21 -0.69 -27.70
N LEU A 423 12.97 -0.90 -27.29
CA LEU A 423 12.44 -2.21 -26.96
C LEU A 423 11.08 -2.44 -27.61
N ASN A 424 10.77 -3.71 -27.84
CA ASN A 424 9.47 -4.21 -28.26
C ASN A 424 9.25 -5.55 -27.57
N LEU A 425 8.42 -5.53 -26.54
CA LEU A 425 8.24 -6.63 -25.62
C LEU A 425 6.75 -6.95 -25.44
N THR A 426 6.47 -8.24 -25.30
CA THR A 426 5.17 -8.76 -24.88
C THR A 426 5.35 -9.55 -23.60
N ALA A 427 4.37 -9.51 -22.72
CA ALA A 427 4.38 -10.33 -21.51
C ALA A 427 3.09 -11.14 -21.38
N ARG A 428 3.22 -12.32 -20.77
CA ARG A 428 2.10 -13.17 -20.35
C ARG A 428 2.11 -13.35 -18.85
N ALA A 429 0.97 -13.16 -18.20
CA ALA A 429 0.81 -13.49 -16.78
C ALA A 429 0.82 -15.00 -16.56
N PHE A 430 1.52 -15.43 -15.51
CA PHE A 430 1.53 -16.83 -15.05
C PHE A 430 0.99 -17.01 -13.63
N ALA A 431 0.92 -15.93 -12.84
CA ALA A 431 0.30 -15.92 -11.53
C ALA A 431 -0.17 -14.50 -11.17
N PHE A 432 -1.10 -14.40 -10.21
CA PHE A 432 -1.67 -13.12 -9.80
C PHE A 432 -1.61 -12.92 -8.30
N TRP A 433 -1.67 -11.68 -7.84
CA TRP A 433 -1.85 -11.36 -6.44
C TRP A 433 -2.88 -10.27 -6.26
N GLY A 434 -4.09 -10.69 -5.96
CA GLY A 434 -5.21 -9.85 -5.62
C GLY A 434 -5.32 -9.58 -4.12
N LYS A 435 -6.50 -9.09 -3.77
CA LYS A 435 -6.83 -8.61 -2.44
C LYS A 435 -6.77 -9.73 -1.40
N GLY A 436 -6.15 -9.47 -0.26
CA GLY A 436 -6.06 -10.43 0.86
C GLY A 436 -5.26 -11.70 0.55
N GLY A 437 -4.35 -11.69 -0.42
CA GLY A 437 -3.57 -12.90 -0.76
C GLY A 437 -4.09 -13.67 -1.97
N THR A 438 -5.28 -13.35 -2.47
CA THR A 438 -5.99 -14.16 -3.48
C THR A 438 -5.37 -14.08 -4.87
N GLU A 439 -5.80 -14.93 -5.80
CA GLU A 439 -5.46 -14.82 -7.23
C GLU A 439 -6.36 -13.80 -7.96
N ASP A 440 -7.53 -13.51 -7.40
CA ASP A 440 -8.53 -12.65 -8.05
C ASP A 440 -8.34 -11.19 -7.65
N TRP A 441 -8.22 -10.32 -8.66
CA TRP A 441 -8.25 -8.88 -8.44
C TRP A 441 -9.68 -8.48 -8.12
N HIS A 442 -9.95 -8.37 -6.82
CA HIS A 442 -11.25 -8.01 -6.30
C HIS A 442 -11.74 -6.70 -6.93
N ARG A 443 -12.99 -6.71 -7.39
CA ARG A 443 -13.62 -5.58 -8.08
C ARG A 443 -14.38 -4.69 -7.10
N HIS A 444 -14.33 -3.38 -7.31
CA HIS A 444 -15.07 -2.40 -6.53
C HIS A 444 -15.61 -1.27 -7.42
N LYS A 445 -16.57 -0.52 -6.87
CA LYS A 445 -17.16 0.65 -7.54
C LYS A 445 -16.34 1.91 -7.28
N VAL A 446 -16.36 2.84 -8.22
CA VAL A 446 -15.74 4.17 -8.09
C VAL A 446 -16.81 5.22 -7.83
N TRP A 447 -16.43 6.39 -7.29
CA TRP A 447 -17.41 7.41 -6.89
C TRP A 447 -17.89 8.31 -8.04
N TRP A 448 -17.09 8.46 -9.10
CA TRP A 448 -17.39 9.35 -10.22
C TRP A 448 -18.12 8.65 -11.37
N ASP A 449 -18.23 7.32 -11.33
CA ASP A 449 -18.98 6.51 -12.29
C ASP A 449 -19.68 5.38 -11.53
N THR A 450 -21.00 5.51 -11.36
CA THR A 450 -21.84 4.55 -10.64
C THR A 450 -21.85 3.17 -11.29
N ASP A 451 -21.68 3.13 -12.61
CA ASP A 451 -21.71 1.91 -13.40
C ASP A 451 -20.29 1.36 -13.63
N GLY A 452 -19.28 2.22 -13.52
CA GLY A 452 -17.86 1.89 -13.61
C GLY A 452 -17.39 0.88 -12.56
N VAL A 453 -16.34 0.15 -12.91
CA VAL A 453 -15.73 -0.89 -12.06
C VAL A 453 -14.23 -0.73 -12.07
N ALA A 454 -13.62 -0.78 -10.89
CA ALA A 454 -12.18 -0.80 -10.70
C ALA A 454 -11.71 -2.12 -10.08
N ALA A 455 -10.43 -2.44 -10.25
CA ALA A 455 -9.77 -3.56 -9.61
C ALA A 455 -8.31 -3.20 -9.31
N TRP A 456 -7.78 -3.73 -8.21
CA TRP A 456 -6.39 -3.56 -7.81
C TRP A 456 -5.75 -4.92 -7.55
N GLY A 457 -4.55 -5.12 -8.08
CA GLY A 457 -3.80 -6.35 -7.88
C GLY A 457 -2.46 -6.33 -8.58
N ARG A 458 -1.80 -7.47 -8.55
CA ARG A 458 -0.46 -7.68 -9.12
C ARG A 458 -0.46 -8.86 -10.05
N SER A 459 0.48 -8.85 -10.99
CA SER A 459 0.74 -9.94 -11.92
C SER A 459 2.20 -10.32 -11.89
N PHE A 460 2.44 -11.62 -11.97
CA PHE A 460 3.75 -12.17 -12.27
C PHE A 460 3.75 -12.58 -13.73
N VAL A 461 4.74 -12.08 -14.49
CA VAL A 461 4.74 -12.18 -15.94
C VAL A 461 6.03 -12.79 -16.47
N LYS A 462 5.95 -13.29 -17.69
CA LYS A 462 7.08 -13.71 -18.52
C LYS A 462 7.12 -12.83 -19.75
N TRP A 463 8.22 -12.10 -19.91
CA TRP A 463 8.48 -11.21 -21.03
C TRP A 463 9.18 -11.94 -22.17
N GLU A 464 8.82 -11.56 -23.38
CA GLU A 464 9.41 -12.02 -24.64
C GLU A 464 9.53 -10.85 -25.62
N GLY A 465 10.44 -10.95 -26.59
CA GLY A 465 10.61 -9.97 -27.66
C GLY A 465 12.06 -9.54 -27.82
N THR A 466 12.29 -8.25 -28.04
CA THR A 466 13.62 -7.73 -28.37
C THR A 466 13.94 -6.39 -27.72
N ILE A 467 15.20 -6.23 -27.35
CA ILE A 467 15.82 -4.95 -26.95
C ILE A 467 16.95 -4.66 -27.93
N THR A 468 17.00 -3.45 -28.49
CA THR A 468 18.05 -3.02 -29.42
C THR A 468 18.81 -1.84 -28.83
N ILE A 469 20.14 -1.90 -28.81
CA ILE A 469 21.03 -0.82 -28.42
C ILE A 469 22.19 -0.72 -29.43
N GLY A 470 22.37 0.45 -30.05
CA GLY A 470 23.26 0.60 -31.20
C GLY A 470 22.96 -0.44 -32.30
N ASN A 471 23.96 -1.24 -32.68
CA ASN A 471 23.83 -2.31 -33.68
C ASN A 471 23.49 -3.70 -33.08
N GLN A 472 23.33 -3.79 -31.75
CA GLN A 472 23.09 -5.05 -31.06
C GLN A 472 21.59 -5.25 -30.82
N THR A 473 21.11 -6.46 -31.08
CA THR A 473 19.75 -6.89 -30.73
C THR A 473 19.84 -8.04 -29.75
N ILE A 474 19.16 -7.88 -28.63
CA ILE A 474 19.11 -8.81 -27.52
C ILE A 474 17.73 -9.46 -27.55
N VAL A 475 17.73 -10.78 -27.69
CA VAL A 475 16.50 -11.58 -27.66
C VAL A 475 16.09 -11.77 -26.21
N VAL A 476 14.79 -11.62 -25.98
CA VAL A 476 14.14 -11.82 -24.68
C VAL A 476 13.21 -13.02 -24.83
N GLU A 477 13.41 -14.03 -23.99
CA GLU A 477 12.61 -15.25 -23.95
C GLU A 477 12.37 -15.61 -22.47
N GLU A 478 11.11 -15.77 -22.08
CA GLU A 478 10.70 -16.23 -20.74
C GLU A 478 11.35 -15.46 -19.56
N VAL A 479 11.59 -14.16 -19.75
CA VAL A 479 12.24 -13.31 -18.73
C VAL A 479 11.23 -12.92 -17.64
N PRO A 480 11.52 -13.15 -16.35
CA PRO A 480 10.57 -12.82 -15.29
C PRO A 480 10.35 -11.32 -15.13
N GLY A 481 9.11 -10.98 -14.77
CA GLY A 481 8.70 -9.64 -14.41
C GLY A 481 7.60 -9.65 -13.37
N PHE A 482 7.35 -8.47 -12.81
CA PHE A 482 6.30 -8.22 -11.85
C PHE A 482 5.57 -6.94 -12.23
N GLY A 483 4.27 -6.88 -12.01
CA GLY A 483 3.55 -5.62 -12.11
C GLY A 483 2.51 -5.43 -11.02
N GLU A 484 2.28 -4.17 -10.69
CA GLU A 484 1.20 -3.69 -9.85
C GLU A 484 0.29 -2.76 -10.66
N PHE A 485 -1.02 -2.94 -10.48
CA PHE A 485 -2.01 -2.29 -11.32
C PHE A 485 -3.23 -1.91 -10.52
N TYR A 486 -3.66 -0.67 -10.70
CA TYR A 486 -5.03 -0.28 -10.42
C TYR A 486 -5.70 0.07 -11.74
N ARG A 487 -6.73 -0.70 -12.09
CA ARG A 487 -7.42 -0.63 -13.37
C ARG A 487 -8.86 -0.19 -13.21
N TYR A 488 -9.35 0.52 -14.21
CA TYR A 488 -10.72 1.02 -14.26
C TYR A 488 -11.35 0.74 -15.63
N VAL A 489 -12.64 0.37 -15.62
CA VAL A 489 -13.48 0.19 -16.81
C VAL A 489 -14.77 0.99 -16.59
N ARG A 490 -15.15 1.82 -17.57
CA ARG A 490 -16.36 2.66 -17.54
C ARG A 490 -17.63 1.81 -17.65
N GLY A 491 -18.69 2.24 -16.97
CA GLY A 491 -19.95 1.49 -16.90
C GLY A 491 -20.77 1.39 -18.18
N ASN A 492 -20.57 2.31 -19.12
CA ASN A 492 -21.21 2.32 -20.45
C ASN A 492 -20.33 1.77 -21.57
N SER A 493 -19.15 1.21 -21.27
CA SER A 493 -18.54 0.28 -22.21
C SER A 493 -19.43 -0.95 -22.18
N SER A 494 -20.20 -1.18 -23.25
CA SER A 494 -21.01 -2.38 -23.40
C SER A 494 -20.23 -3.59 -22.89
N LEU A 495 -20.72 -4.20 -21.81
CA LEU A 495 -20.55 -5.63 -21.54
C LEU A 495 -21.30 -6.40 -22.65
N GLY A 496 -20.92 -6.14 -23.90
CA GLY A 496 -21.14 -7.05 -25.00
C GLY A 496 -19.98 -8.03 -24.96
N ASN A 497 -20.26 -9.27 -25.32
CA ASN A 497 -19.26 -10.14 -25.94
C ASN A 497 -18.66 -9.43 -27.17
N SER A 498 -17.77 -8.47 -26.95
CA SER A 498 -16.77 -8.04 -27.90
C SER A 498 -15.49 -8.66 -27.33
N GLU A 499 -14.83 -9.66 -27.92
CA GLU A 499 -14.42 -9.68 -29.33
C GLU A 499 -14.33 -8.25 -29.92
N GLY A 500 -13.82 -7.33 -29.10
CA GLY A 500 -13.56 -5.95 -29.47
C GLY A 500 -12.29 -5.97 -30.27
N GLU A 501 -12.35 -5.41 -31.47
CA GLU A 501 -11.26 -5.32 -32.42
C GLU A 501 -9.93 -5.07 -31.72
N MET A 502 -8.99 -5.96 -32.04
CA MET A 502 -7.62 -5.92 -31.53
C MET A 502 -7.04 -4.52 -31.75
N PRO A 503 -6.34 -3.93 -30.75
CA PRO A 503 -5.69 -2.63 -30.90
C PRO A 503 -4.86 -2.57 -32.20
N GLN A 504 -4.79 -1.41 -32.87
CA GLN A 504 -3.97 -1.25 -34.10
C GLN A 504 -2.50 -1.68 -33.94
N VAL A 505 -2.00 -1.73 -32.70
CA VAL A 505 -0.70 -2.30 -32.33
C VAL A 505 -0.66 -3.81 -32.61
N TYR A 506 -1.70 -4.55 -32.25
CA TYR A 506 -1.83 -5.99 -32.52
C TYR A 506 -2.01 -6.30 -34.01
N GLN A 507 -2.75 -5.47 -34.75
CA GLN A 507 -2.87 -5.59 -36.22
C GLN A 507 -1.52 -5.41 -36.91
N ARG A 508 -0.64 -4.54 -36.38
CA ARG A 508 0.74 -4.37 -36.87
C ARG A 508 1.65 -5.55 -36.52
N LEU A 509 1.40 -6.25 -35.40
CA LEU A 509 2.22 -7.36 -34.93
C LEU A 509 1.88 -8.70 -35.61
N LYS A 510 0.64 -8.91 -36.08
CA LYS A 510 0.26 -10.14 -36.81
C LYS A 510 0.86 -10.27 -38.22
N GLY A 511 1.48 -9.22 -38.75
CA GLY A 511 2.10 -9.21 -40.09
C GLY A 511 3.44 -9.96 -40.20
N ARG A 512 3.89 -10.67 -39.16
CA ARG A 512 5.09 -11.51 -39.20
C ARG A 512 4.73 -12.90 -38.70
N GLU A 513 4.80 -13.86 -39.61
CA GLU A 513 4.35 -15.25 -39.44
C GLU A 513 4.94 -15.91 -38.19
N HIS A 514 4.07 -16.54 -37.40
CA HIS A 514 4.42 -17.42 -36.29
C HIS A 514 3.99 -18.85 -36.64
N ASP A 515 4.96 -19.76 -36.66
CA ASP A 515 4.82 -21.19 -37.01
C ASP A 515 4.16 -21.98 -35.87
N PRO A 516 2.98 -22.59 -36.07
CA PRO A 516 2.23 -23.26 -35.02
C PRO A 516 2.68 -24.71 -34.86
N LYS A 517 3.87 -24.95 -34.30
CA LYS A 517 4.29 -26.28 -33.81
C LYS A 517 5.13 -26.20 -32.54
N ALA A 518 4.51 -25.83 -31.42
CA ALA A 518 5.06 -26.06 -30.09
C ALA A 518 3.96 -26.19 -29.02
N GLU A 519 3.03 -27.15 -29.18
CA GLU A 519 2.16 -27.57 -28.07
C GLU A 519 2.78 -28.78 -27.35
N GLY A 520 3.48 -28.50 -26.25
CA GLY A 520 4.04 -29.49 -25.33
C GLY A 520 3.51 -29.28 -23.90
N LYS A 521 2.37 -29.91 -23.60
CA LYS A 521 1.85 -30.33 -22.28
C LYS A 521 2.45 -29.70 -21.01
N LEU A 522 1.68 -28.82 -20.36
CA LEU A 522 1.66 -28.65 -18.91
C LEU A 522 0.23 -28.84 -18.41
N LYS A 523 -0.04 -29.99 -17.80
CA LYS A 523 -1.30 -30.30 -17.11
C LYS A 523 -1.19 -29.78 -15.68
N PHE A 524 -1.94 -28.74 -15.31
CA PHE A 524 -2.28 -28.48 -13.92
C PHE A 524 -3.70 -28.98 -13.65
N THR A 525 -3.79 -30.01 -12.82
CA THR A 525 -5.04 -30.60 -12.34
C THR A 525 -5.74 -29.64 -11.38
N SER A 526 -6.95 -29.25 -11.73
CA SER A 526 -7.88 -28.52 -10.87
C SER A 526 -8.24 -29.33 -9.63
N TYR A 527 -8.10 -28.73 -8.44
CA TYR A 527 -8.81 -29.19 -7.25
C TYR A 527 -9.76 -28.10 -6.76
N ARG A 528 -11.04 -28.45 -6.71
CA ARG A 528 -12.18 -27.67 -6.22
C ARG A 528 -12.69 -28.27 -4.91
N ARG A 529 -13.31 -27.42 -4.08
CA ARG A 529 -13.98 -27.64 -2.77
C ARG A 529 -13.01 -27.68 -1.57
N SER A 530 -13.29 -27.08 -0.42
CA SER A 530 -14.35 -26.18 0.06
C SER A 530 -14.00 -25.77 1.49
N LEU A 531 -14.09 -24.49 1.86
CA LEU A 531 -14.92 -24.00 2.96
C LEU A 531 -14.84 -22.47 3.00
N MET A 532 -16.02 -21.85 2.93
CA MET A 532 -16.23 -20.41 3.07
C MET A 532 -16.03 -19.98 4.51
N VAL A 533 -15.31 -18.88 4.72
CA VAL A 533 -15.66 -17.88 5.74
C VAL A 533 -15.49 -16.50 5.11
N HIS A 534 -16.61 -15.81 4.93
CA HIS A 534 -16.73 -14.43 4.46
C HIS A 534 -15.92 -13.48 5.37
N PHE A 535 -14.95 -12.72 4.85
CA PHE A 535 -14.50 -11.50 5.53
C PHE A 535 -14.17 -10.33 4.59
N ASP A 536 -14.93 -9.27 4.86
CA ASP A 536 -15.03 -8.01 4.12
C ASP A 536 -13.86 -7.08 4.47
N HIS A 537 -13.16 -6.66 3.43
CA HIS A 537 -12.03 -5.76 3.48
C HIS A 537 -12.52 -4.33 3.55
N LYS A 538 -12.74 -3.90 4.79
CA LYS A 538 -13.16 -2.55 5.11
C LYS A 538 -12.45 -2.03 6.36
N LEU A 539 -11.32 -2.58 6.79
CA LEU A 539 -10.89 -2.47 8.20
C LEU A 539 -9.99 -1.31 8.64
N GLU A 540 -9.56 -0.41 7.76
CA GLU A 540 -9.11 0.93 8.21
C GLU A 540 -10.27 1.94 8.25
N LEU A 541 -11.33 1.73 7.45
CA LEU A 541 -12.58 2.51 7.51
C LEU A 541 -13.66 1.87 8.42
N ARG A 542 -13.50 0.62 8.88
CA ARG A 542 -14.39 -0.07 9.83
C ARG A 542 -13.98 0.12 11.27
N ALA A 543 -12.76 0.49 11.60
CA ALA A 543 -12.52 1.09 12.92
C ALA A 543 -13.46 2.31 13.10
N HIS A 544 -13.70 3.09 12.03
CA HIS A 544 -14.62 4.21 12.03
C HIS A 544 -16.11 3.87 11.79
N HIS A 545 -16.45 2.73 11.16
CA HIS A 545 -17.86 2.35 10.90
C HIS A 545 -18.44 1.26 11.81
N LEU A 546 -17.64 0.35 12.37
CA LEU A 546 -18.14 -0.72 13.24
C LEU A 546 -18.46 -0.24 14.67
N ILE A 547 -17.91 0.92 15.00
CA ILE A 547 -18.11 1.64 16.24
C ILE A 547 -19.44 2.46 16.23
N ILE A 548 -19.88 2.93 15.06
CA ILE A 548 -21.08 3.77 14.95
C ILE A 548 -22.28 3.07 14.25
N GLY A 549 -22.07 1.86 13.72
CA GLY A 549 -23.14 1.04 13.11
C GLY A 549 -23.77 -0.01 14.03
N LYS A 550 -23.27 -0.20 15.26
CA LYS A 550 -23.73 -1.27 16.19
C LYS A 550 -24.73 -0.83 17.26
N LEU A 551 -25.31 0.36 17.14
CA LEU A 551 -26.36 0.84 18.04
C LEU A 551 -27.53 1.41 17.22
N GLU A 552 -28.14 0.54 16.40
CA GLU A 552 -29.54 0.76 16.03
C GLU A 552 -30.43 0.43 17.24
N PRO A 553 -31.40 1.28 17.61
CA PRO A 553 -32.35 0.97 18.65
C PRO A 553 -33.39 -0.01 18.10
N GLY A 554 -33.24 -1.31 18.38
CA GLY A 554 -34.25 -2.30 17.95
C GLY A 554 -33.98 -3.79 18.17
N ALA A 555 -33.00 -4.19 18.98
CA ALA A 555 -32.74 -5.61 19.23
C ALA A 555 -32.39 -5.90 20.69
N VAL A 556 -33.36 -5.66 21.59
CA VAL A 556 -33.52 -6.39 22.85
C VAL A 556 -35.02 -6.42 23.16
N ASP A 557 -35.68 -7.49 22.73
CA ASP A 557 -36.64 -8.22 23.56
C ASP A 557 -36.00 -9.58 23.86
#